data_AF-A0A8I1JK61-F1
#
_entry.id   AF-A0A8I1JK61-F1
#
_cell.length_a   1.000
_cell.length_b   1.000
_cell.length_c   1.000
_cell.angle_alpha   90.00
_cell.angle_beta   90.00
_cell.angle_gamma   90.00
#
_symmetry.space_group_name_H-M   'P 1'
#
loop_
_entity.id
_entity.type
_entity.pdbx_description
1 polymer ?
#
loop_
_entity_poly.entity_id
_entity_poly.type
_entity_poly.pdbx_seq_one_letter_code
_entity_poly.pdbx_strand_id
1 'polypeptide(L)' 'MIEQTSANATHHLSCRHVCRWSKNYVMRCHILKTMPDGRLKVLVFGDRNWKEREHISRVRYVEASRVKPIPAQAEAS' A
#
# COMPACT_ATOMS: atom_id res chain seq x y z
N MET A 1 19.21 -7.46 -6.16
CA MET A 1 17.94 -6.70 -6.23
C MET A 1 17.08 -7.21 -5.09
N ILE A 2 16.69 -6.34 -4.14
CA ILE A 2 15.77 -6.76 -3.07
C ILE A 2 14.39 -6.90 -3.72
N GLU A 3 13.82 -8.09 -3.68
CA GLU A 3 12.47 -8.34 -4.18
C GLU A 3 11.46 -7.58 -3.31
N GLN A 4 10.58 -6.81 -3.93
CA GLN A 4 9.55 -6.06 -3.24
C GLN A 4 8.39 -6.99 -2.89
N THR A 5 8.14 -7.18 -1.59
CA THR A 5 7.08 -8.05 -1.07
C THR A 5 6.21 -7.29 -0.08
N SER A 6 5.06 -7.88 0.29
CA SER A 6 4.20 -7.31 1.33
C SER A 6 4.91 -7.19 2.69
N ALA A 7 5.79 -8.15 3.03
CA ALA A 7 6.47 -8.18 4.32
C ALA A 7 7.48 -7.04 4.50
N ASN A 8 8.16 -6.64 3.43
CA ASN A 8 9.14 -5.55 3.47
C ASN A 8 8.57 -4.20 3.01
N ALA A 9 7.25 -4.08 2.90
CA ALA A 9 6.60 -2.84 2.51
C ALA A 9 6.96 -1.69 3.44
N THR A 10 7.16 -0.50 2.86
CA THR A 10 7.57 0.70 3.60
C THR A 10 6.40 1.62 3.94
N HIS A 11 5.29 1.49 3.23
CA HIS A 11 4.14 2.40 3.33
C HIS A 11 2.82 1.64 3.40
N HIS A 12 1.80 2.32 3.94
CA HIS A 12 0.40 1.94 3.88
C HIS A 12 -0.36 2.88 2.93
N LEU A 13 -1.11 2.28 2.00
CA LEU A 13 -2.10 2.96 1.18
C LEU A 13 -3.47 2.86 1.85
N SER A 14 -4.09 4.01 2.12
CA SER A 14 -5.48 4.10 2.58
C SER A 14 -6.45 3.94 1.40
N CYS A 15 -7.25 2.88 1.45
CA CYS A 15 -8.25 2.54 0.46
C CYS A 15 -9.67 2.68 1.05
N ARG A 16 -10.58 3.20 0.22
CA ARG A 16 -12.01 3.24 0.50
C ARG A 16 -12.72 2.46 -0.59
N HIS A 17 -13.54 1.49 -0.20
CA HIS A 17 -14.39 0.75 -1.12
C HIS A 17 -15.85 1.01 -0.79
N VAL A 18 -16.62 1.35 -1.81
CA VAL A 18 -18.06 1.57 -1.71
C VAL A 18 -18.72 0.48 -2.53
N CYS A 19 -19.40 -0.45 -1.86
CA CYS A 19 -20.35 -1.37 -2.49
C CYS A 19 -21.76 -1.03 -1.98
N ARG A 20 -22.26 -1.79 -1.00
CA ARG A 20 -23.51 -1.48 -0.28
C ARG A 20 -23.28 -0.62 0.98
N TRP A 21 -22.06 -0.68 1.53
CA TRP A 21 -21.58 0.09 2.67
C TRP A 21 -20.15 0.55 2.37
N SER A 22 -19.73 1.69 2.92
CA SER A 22 -18.36 2.17 2.74
C SER A 22 -17.43 1.54 3.76
N LYS A 23 -16.41 0.83 3.30
CA LYS A 23 -15.35 0.27 4.15
C LYS A 23 -14.02 0.92 3.84
N ASN A 24 -13.36 1.42 4.87
CA ASN A 24 -11.98 1.88 4.80
C ASN A 24 -11.06 0.73 5.22
N TYR A 25 -9.96 0.55 4.50
CA TYR A 25 -8.93 -0.43 4.82
C TYR A 25 -7.57 0.06 4.32
N VAL A 26 -6.50 -0.42 4.94
CA VAL A 26 -5.14 -0.11 4.53
C VAL A 26 -4.55 -1.29 3.76
N MET A 27 -3.62 -1.01 2.86
CA MET A 27 -2.86 -2.01 2.13
C MET A 27 -1.37 -1.67 2.19
N ARG A 28 -0.53 -2.69 2.29
CA ARG A 28 0.92 -2.51 2.25
C ARG A 28 1.38 -2.16 0.83
N CYS A 29 2.28 -1.20 0.71
CA CYS A 29 2.78 -0.75 -0.59
C CYS A 29 4.21 -0.21 -0.55
N HIS A 30 4.85 -0.21 -1.71
CA HIS A 30 6.09 0.50 -2.00
C HIS A 30 5.82 1.69 -2.90
N ILE A 31 6.50 2.81 -2.65
CA ILE A 31 6.52 3.94 -3.58
C ILE A 31 7.56 3.65 -4.65
N LEU A 32 7.14 3.63 -5.92
CA LEU A 32 8.03 3.42 -7.05
C LEU A 32 8.57 4.74 -7.61
N LYS A 33 7.70 5.74 -7.74
CA LYS A 33 8.03 7.05 -8.31
C LYS A 33 6.97 8.09 -7.98
N THR A 34 7.40 9.34 -7.79
CA THR A 34 6.52 10.52 -7.79
C THR A 34 6.28 10.98 -9.22
N MET A 35 5.02 11.10 -9.61
CA MET A 35 4.60 11.56 -10.92
C MET A 35 4.62 13.10 -10.99
N PRO A 36 4.74 13.70 -12.19
CA PRO A 36 4.77 15.16 -12.34
C PRO A 36 3.49 15.86 -11.86
N ASP A 37 2.35 15.16 -11.83
CA ASP A 37 1.07 15.65 -11.34
C ASP A 37 0.95 15.61 -9.80
N GLY A 38 2.02 15.19 -9.10
CA GLY A 38 2.04 15.04 -7.64
C GLY A 38 1.51 13.70 -7.14
N ARG A 39 0.99 12.83 -8.02
CA ARG A 39 0.57 11.48 -7.63
C ARG A 39 1.76 10.56 -7.41
N LEU A 40 1.56 9.53 -6.60
CA LEU A 40 2.53 8.47 -6.38
C LEU A 40 2.17 7.26 -7.22
N LYS A 41 3.15 6.78 -8.00
CA LYS A 41 3.13 5.43 -8.56
C LYS A 41 3.57 4.48 -7.46
N VAL A 42 2.67 3.59 -7.03
CA VAL A 42 2.89 2.66 -5.93
C VAL A 42 2.69 1.22 -6.38
N LEU A 43 3.49 0.29 -5.84
CA LEU A 43 3.25 -1.14 -5.91
C LEU A 43 2.52 -1.57 -4.64
N VAL A 44 1.26 -2.01 -4.77
CA VAL A 44 0.40 -2.39 -3.65
C VAL A 44 0.28 -3.90 -3.60
N PHE A 45 0.30 -4.48 -2.40
CA PHE A 45 0.12 -5.91 -2.17
C PHE A 45 -1.24 -6.21 -1.55
N GLY A 46 -1.81 -7.36 -1.90
CA GLY A 46 -3.11 -7.80 -1.41
C GLY A 46 -4.27 -7.51 -2.36
N ASP A 47 -5.46 -7.95 -1.96
CA ASP A 47 -6.73 -7.58 -2.58
C ASP A 47 -7.76 -7.30 -1.49
N ARG A 48 -8.27 -6.06 -1.43
CA ARG A 48 -9.31 -5.61 -0.48
C ARG A 48 -9.07 -5.96 1.00
N ASN A 49 -7.80 -6.10 1.41
CA ASN A 49 -7.39 -6.56 2.74
C ASN A 49 -7.94 -7.97 3.10
N TRP A 50 -8.10 -8.84 2.11
CA TRP A 50 -8.36 -10.26 2.34
C TRP A 50 -7.07 -10.97 2.73
N LYS A 51 -7.14 -11.83 3.75
CA LYS A 51 -6.03 -12.69 4.17
C LYS A 51 -5.60 -13.60 3.01
N GLU A 52 -4.32 -13.96 3.00
CA GLU A 52 -3.70 -14.91 2.05
C GLU A 52 -3.61 -14.39 0.61
N ARG A 53 -3.90 -13.11 0.38
CA ARG A 53 -3.76 -12.45 -0.92
C ARG A 53 -2.52 -11.57 -1.04
N GLU A 54 -1.62 -11.61 -0.06
CA GLU A 54 -0.43 -10.77 0.02
C GLU A 54 0.56 -10.99 -1.14
N HIS A 55 0.50 -12.15 -1.80
CA HIS A 55 1.27 -12.47 -3.01
C HIS A 55 0.80 -11.70 -4.25
N ILE A 56 -0.45 -11.22 -4.26
CA ILE A 56 -0.99 -10.43 -5.37
C ILE A 56 -0.41 -9.02 -5.28
N SER A 57 0.24 -8.58 -6.34
CA SER A 57 0.77 -7.21 -6.44
C SER A 57 0.13 -6.47 -7.62
N ARG A 58 -0.11 -5.16 -7.46
CA ARG A 58 -0.67 -4.29 -8.50
C ARG A 58 -0.06 -2.90 -8.42
N VAL A 59 0.27 -2.34 -9.58
CA VAL A 59 0.67 -0.93 -9.69
C VAL A 59 -0.56 -0.05 -9.66
N ARG A 60 -0.53 1.01 -8.86
CA ARG A 60 -1.57 2.05 -8.81
C ARG A 60 -0.95 3.44 -8.83
N TYR A 61 -1.75 4.40 -9.25
CA TYR A 61 -1.44 5.82 -9.18
C TYR A 61 -2.40 6.45 -8.18
N VAL A 62 -1.86 7.05 -7.12
CA VAL A 62 -2.65 7.51 -5.97
C VAL A 62 -2.18 8.87 -5.49
N GLU A 63 -3.09 9.65 -4.93
CA GLU A 63 -2.74 10.90 -4.25
C GLU A 63 -1.79 10.64 -3.08
N ALA A 64 -0.74 11.46 -2.96
CA ALA A 64 0.29 11.29 -1.93
C ALA A 64 -0.29 11.34 -0.51
N SER A 65 -1.34 12.12 -0.29
CA SER A 65 -2.05 12.25 1.01
C SER A 65 -2.68 10.93 1.52
N ARG A 66 -2.88 9.94 0.63
CA ARG A 66 -3.44 8.63 0.98
C ARG A 66 -2.39 7.61 1.41
N VAL A 67 -1.11 7.92 1.22
CA VAL A 67 0.01 7.04 1.52
C VAL A 67 0.68 7.53 2.80
N LYS A 68 0.88 6.63 3.76
CA LYS A 68 1.55 6.92 5.02
C LYS A 68 2.73 5.96 5.23
N PRO A 69 3.85 6.41 5.79
CA PRO A 69 4.92 5.50 6.16
C PRO A 69 4.41 4.49 7.19
N ILE A 70 4.86 3.24 7.08
CA ILE A 70 4.68 2.27 8.16
C ILE A 70 5.64 2.72 9.27
N PRO A 71 5.15 2.95 10.50
CA PRO A 71 6.06 3.20 11.61
C PRO A 71 6.97 1.97 11.68
N ALA A 72 8.28 2.18 11.50
CA ALA A 72 9.26 1.14 11.68
C ALA A 72 8.93 0.50 13.02
N GLN A 73 8.65 -0.81 13.01
CA GLN A 73 8.52 -1.51 14.28
C GLN A 73 9.83 -1.28 15.00
N ALA A 74 9.78 -0.53 16.11
CA ALA A 74 10.82 -0.58 17.11
C ALA A 74 11.09 -2.06 17.33
N GLU A 75 12.30 -2.49 17.03
CA GLU A 75 12.80 -3.82 17.26
C GLU A 75 12.43 -4.18 18.70
N ALA A 76 11.47 -5.08 18.87
CA ALA A 76 11.20 -5.66 20.17
C ALA A 76 12.45 -6.46 20.53
N SER A 77 13.17 -5.93 21.53
CA SER A 77 14.29 -6.56 22.21
C SER A 77 13.92 -7.90 22.82
#